data_AF-A0A525W406-F1
#
_entry.id   AF-A0A525W406-F1
#
_cell.length_a   1.000
_cell.length_b   1.000
_cell.length_c   1.000
_cell.angle_alpha   90.00
_cell.angle_beta   90.00
_cell.angle_gamma   90.00
#
_symmetry.space_group_name_H-M   'P 1'
#
loop_
_entity.id
_entity.type
_entity.pdbx_description
1 polymer ?
#
loop_
_entity_poly.entity_id
_entity_poly.type
_entity_poly.pdbx_seq_one_letter_code
_entity_poly.pdbx_strand_id
1 'polypeptide(L)'
;MRDATTAAALPVDTRSDRRTRVLLAVACVMLAGLIYAVVARDEAVSCPNELIGAWETSAKGYEDGMLVFTKTGVAFSIGVEHMDAQAIRRFEVFPDGPRTLYTVIYGDSRRDEQTLSFYYHTKEQTITFKNQSHLVWTRKAMQS
;
A
#
# COMPACT_ATOMS: atom_id res chain seq x y z
N MET A 1 73.62 -11.17 50.59
CA MET A 1 72.58 -10.22 50.15
C MET A 1 72.32 -10.45 48.68
N ARG A 2 71.10 -10.85 48.33
CA ARG A 2 70.65 -10.99 46.94
C ARG A 2 69.34 -10.23 46.85
N ASP A 3 69.34 -9.11 46.12
CA ASP A 3 68.13 -8.41 45.73
C ASP A 3 67.49 -9.18 44.57
N ALA A 4 66.21 -9.51 44.70
CA ALA A 4 65.39 -10.01 43.60
C ALA A 4 64.23 -9.05 43.38
N THR A 5 64.40 -8.18 42.39
CA THR A 5 63.33 -7.42 41.76
C THR A 5 62.48 -8.39 40.94
N THR A 6 61.19 -8.55 41.28
CA THR A 6 60.22 -9.23 40.40
C THR A 6 59.20 -8.20 39.93
N ALA A 7 59.13 -8.07 38.61
CA ALA A 7 58.34 -7.10 37.86
C ALA A 7 56.83 -7.27 38.06
N ALA A 8 56.14 -6.13 38.23
CA ALA A 8 54.69 -6.05 38.16
C ALA A 8 54.23 -6.14 36.69
N ALA A 9 53.36 -7.11 36.38
CA ALA A 9 52.68 -7.18 35.09
C ALA A 9 51.64 -6.06 34.98
N LEU A 10 51.68 -5.30 33.87
CA LEU A 10 50.71 -4.25 33.58
C LEU A 10 49.35 -4.86 33.21
N PRO A 11 48.22 -4.24 33.63
CA PRO A 11 46.89 -4.74 33.32
C PRO A 11 46.56 -4.57 31.83
N VAL A 12 46.13 -5.65 31.19
CA VAL A 12 45.64 -5.67 29.80
C VAL A 12 44.31 -4.90 29.73
N ASP A 13 44.26 -3.90 28.84
CA ASP A 13 43.24 -2.85 28.80
C ASP A 13 41.94 -3.31 28.08
N THR A 14 41.27 -4.31 28.66
CA THR A 14 40.02 -4.91 28.13
C THR A 14 38.82 -3.95 28.10
N ARG A 15 38.92 -2.80 28.78
CA ARG A 15 37.81 -1.84 28.92
C ARG A 15 37.57 -1.03 27.64
N SER A 16 38.62 -0.76 26.87
CA SER A 16 38.54 -0.03 25.60
C SER A 16 37.85 -0.88 24.52
N ASP A 17 38.26 -2.15 24.40
CA ASP A 17 37.70 -3.09 23.42
C ASP A 17 36.20 -3.34 23.62
N ARG A 18 35.76 -3.45 24.87
CA ARG A 18 34.34 -3.66 25.19
C ARG A 18 33.50 -2.44 24.77
N ARG A 19 33.99 -1.21 24.99
CA ARG A 19 33.27 0.02 24.59
C ARG A 19 33.20 0.15 23.07
N THR A 20 34.29 -0.12 22.37
CA THR A 20 34.33 -0.11 20.90
C THR A 20 33.38 -1.14 20.32
N ARG A 21 33.35 -2.37 20.85
CA ARG A 21 32.40 -3.43 20.41
C ARG A 21 30.95 -3.05 20.68
N VAL A 22 30.65 -2.45 21.82
CA VAL A 22 29.29 -1.97 22.14
C VAL A 22 28.86 -0.84 21.20
N LEU A 23 29.73 0.14 20.94
CA LEU A 23 29.44 1.23 20.01
C LEU A 23 29.22 0.71 18.58
N LEU A 24 30.03 -0.25 18.13
CA LEU A 24 29.85 -0.91 16.84
C LEU A 24 28.52 -1.65 16.75
N ALA A 25 28.16 -2.40 17.80
CA ALA A 25 26.88 -3.09 17.86
C ALA A 25 25.69 -2.12 17.79
N VAL A 26 25.73 -1.02 18.54
CA VAL A 26 24.70 0.03 18.50
C VAL A 26 24.61 0.68 17.12
N ALA A 27 25.75 1.02 16.51
CA ALA A 27 25.78 1.58 15.16
C ALA A 27 25.20 0.62 14.11
N CYS A 28 25.52 -0.68 14.19
CA CYS A 28 24.96 -1.70 13.30
C CYS A 28 23.43 -1.83 13.47
N VAL A 29 22.92 -1.81 14.70
CA VAL A 29 21.48 -1.86 14.97
C VAL A 29 20.78 -0.63 14.42
N MET A 30 21.34 0.57 14.63
CA MET A 30 20.79 1.81 14.07
C MET A 30 20.78 1.80 12.53
N LEU A 31 21.85 1.31 11.90
CA LEU A 31 21.94 1.19 10.45
C LEU A 31 20.94 0.17 9.91
N ALA A 32 20.81 -0.98 10.56
CA ALA A 32 19.81 -1.99 10.21
C ALA A 32 18.37 -1.44 10.33
N GLY A 33 18.09 -0.66 11.38
CA GLY A 33 16.81 0.02 11.56
C GLY A 33 16.52 1.05 10.47
N LEU A 34 17.53 1.82 10.05
CA LEU A 34 17.41 2.79 8.96
C LEU A 34 17.16 2.09 7.62
N ILE A 35 17.89 1.02 7.33
CA ILE A 35 17.69 0.21 6.11
C ILE A 35 16.29 -0.40 6.11
N TYR A 36 15.84 -0.97 7.25
CA TYR A 36 14.49 -1.53 7.36
C TYR A 36 13.41 -0.46 7.12
N ALA A 37 13.55 0.74 7.67
CA ALA A 37 12.61 1.84 7.45
C ALA A 37 12.55 2.30 5.98
N VAL A 38 13.67 2.19 5.23
CA VAL A 38 13.73 2.53 3.80
C VAL A 38 13.22 1.39 2.91
N VAL A 39 13.47 0.14 3.29
CA VAL A 39 13.16 -1.07 2.50
C VAL A 39 11.76 -1.62 2.77
N ALA A 40 11.17 -1.35 3.93
CA ALA A 40 9.75 -1.58 4.22
C ALA A 40 8.89 -0.57 3.42
N ARG A 41 9.02 -0.59 2.09
CA ARG A 41 8.10 0.05 1.17
C ARG A 41 6.86 -0.84 1.04
N ASP A 42 5.71 -0.17 0.97
CA ASP A 42 4.37 -0.74 0.86
C ASP A 42 4.38 -1.95 -0.09
N GLU A 43 3.90 -3.10 0.39
CA GLU A 43 3.74 -4.33 -0.40
C GLU A 43 2.91 -4.02 -1.66
N ALA A 44 3.28 -4.59 -2.80
CA ALA A 44 2.60 -4.31 -4.07
C ALA A 44 1.13 -4.77 -4.00
N VAL A 45 0.22 -3.84 -3.73
CA VAL A 45 -1.21 -4.12 -3.64
C VAL A 45 -1.75 -4.39 -5.03
N SER A 46 -2.28 -5.61 -5.23
CA SER A 46 -2.94 -6.01 -6.47
C SER A 46 -4.46 -5.84 -6.33
N CYS A 47 -5.08 -5.25 -7.34
CA CYS A 47 -6.53 -5.21 -7.46
C CYS A 47 -7.09 -6.63 -7.63
N PRO A 48 -8.19 -6.99 -6.94
CA PRO A 48 -8.90 -8.24 -7.15
C PRO A 48 -9.35 -8.41 -8.60
N ASN A 49 -9.16 -9.61 -9.15
CA ASN A 49 -9.37 -9.88 -10.58
C ASN A 49 -10.82 -9.61 -11.04
N GLU A 50 -11.79 -9.85 -10.16
CA GLU A 50 -13.21 -9.62 -10.41
C GLU A 50 -13.57 -8.15 -10.58
N LEU A 51 -12.71 -7.22 -10.16
CA LEU A 51 -12.90 -5.78 -10.32
C LEU A 51 -12.19 -5.25 -11.57
N ILE A 52 -11.13 -5.91 -12.02
CA ILE A 52 -10.32 -5.47 -13.16
C ILE A 52 -11.19 -5.36 -14.42
N GLY A 53 -11.11 -4.19 -15.06
CA GLY A 53 -11.86 -3.85 -16.27
C GLY A 53 -12.43 -2.45 -16.23
N ALA A 54 -13.15 -2.12 -17.30
CA ALA A 54 -13.90 -0.89 -17.44
C ALA A 54 -15.36 -1.09 -17.02
N TRP A 55 -15.89 -0.07 -16.36
CA TRP A 55 -17.24 -0.01 -15.83
C TRP A 55 -17.87 1.29 -16.29
N GLU A 56 -19.10 1.21 -16.75
CA GLU A 56 -19.88 2.33 -17.28
C GLU A 56 -21.21 2.42 -16.53
N THR A 57 -21.83 3.60 -16.54
CA THR A 57 -23.14 3.81 -15.93
C THR A 57 -24.08 4.48 -16.92
N SER A 58 -25.36 4.11 -16.87
CA SER A 58 -26.43 4.78 -17.61
C SER A 58 -27.20 5.78 -16.75
N ALA A 59 -26.70 6.08 -15.55
CA ALA A 59 -27.32 7.05 -14.65
C ALA A 59 -27.30 8.46 -15.27
N LYS A 60 -28.43 9.15 -15.17
CA LYS A 60 -28.58 10.51 -15.72
C LYS A 60 -27.57 11.48 -15.10
N GLY A 61 -26.87 12.25 -15.93
CA GLY A 61 -25.77 13.14 -15.53
C GLY A 61 -24.39 12.46 -15.46
N TYR A 62 -24.31 11.16 -15.76
CA TYR A 62 -23.09 10.36 -15.81
C TYR A 62 -23.05 9.47 -17.07
N GLU A 63 -23.77 9.85 -18.13
CA GLU A 63 -23.97 9.03 -19.32
C GLU A 63 -22.66 8.66 -20.04
N ASP A 64 -21.63 9.51 -19.88
CA ASP A 64 -20.26 9.28 -20.39
C ASP A 64 -19.28 8.95 -19.25
N GLY A 65 -19.79 8.52 -18.10
CA GLY A 65 -19.00 8.17 -16.93
C GLY A 65 -18.30 6.83 -17.11
N MET A 66 -17.00 6.79 -16.86
CA MET A 66 -16.20 5.57 -16.93
C MET A 66 -15.34 5.41 -15.68
N LEU A 67 -15.47 4.24 -15.05
CA LEU A 67 -14.67 3.80 -13.92
C LEU A 67 -13.80 2.62 -14.37
N VAL A 68 -12.49 2.70 -14.20
CA VAL A 68 -11.56 1.65 -14.64
C VAL A 68 -10.71 1.19 -13.48
N PHE A 69 -10.72 -0.11 -13.24
CA PHE A 69 -9.77 -0.77 -12.36
C PHE A 69 -8.76 -1.53 -13.19
N THR A 70 -7.49 -1.27 -12.94
CA THR A 70 -6.35 -2.04 -13.45
C THR A 70 -5.75 -2.86 -12.32
N LYS A 71 -4.72 -3.66 -12.60
CA LYS A 71 -4.05 -4.47 -11.58
C LYS A 71 -3.49 -3.62 -10.42
N THR A 72 -3.09 -2.38 -10.67
CA THR A 72 -2.37 -1.54 -9.68
C THR A 72 -2.94 -0.13 -9.56
N GLY A 73 -4.04 0.18 -10.24
CA GLY A 73 -4.53 1.55 -10.35
C GLY A 73 -6.03 1.62 -10.57
N VAL A 74 -6.61 2.75 -10.19
CA VAL A 74 -8.01 3.11 -10.42
C VAL A 74 -8.05 4.42 -11.18
N ALA A 75 -8.95 4.53 -12.15
CA ALA A 75 -9.18 5.75 -12.91
C ALA A 75 -10.67 6.03 -13.00
N PHE A 76 -11.05 7.31 -12.93
CA PHE A 76 -12.43 7.74 -12.99
C PHE A 76 -12.54 8.95 -13.91
N SER A 77 -13.53 8.93 -14.80
CA SER A 77 -13.84 10.06 -15.68
C SER A 77 -15.35 10.25 -15.75
N ILE A 78 -15.76 11.52 -15.90
CA ILE A 78 -17.12 11.91 -16.23
C ILE A 78 -16.99 12.72 -17.54
N GLY A 79 -17.42 12.15 -18.67
CA GLY A 79 -17.28 12.80 -19.97
C GLY A 79 -15.99 12.43 -20.73
N VAL A 80 -15.64 13.28 -21.70
CA VAL A 80 -14.49 13.08 -22.63
C VAL A 80 -13.15 13.59 -22.09
N GLU A 81 -13.09 14.00 -20.83
CA GLU A 81 -11.86 14.54 -20.25
C GLU A 81 -10.87 13.43 -19.84
N HIS A 82 -9.59 13.79 -19.74
CA HIS A 82 -8.48 12.85 -19.58
C HIS A 82 -8.67 11.95 -18.35
N MET A 83 -8.48 10.64 -18.57
CA MET A 83 -8.65 9.63 -17.55
C MET A 83 -7.29 9.29 -16.96
N ASP A 84 -6.91 10.01 -15.90
CA ASP A 84 -5.65 9.77 -15.19
C ASP A 84 -5.81 8.62 -14.18
N ALA A 85 -5.00 7.58 -14.36
CA ALA A 85 -4.99 6.43 -13.45
C ALA A 85 -4.14 6.75 -12.21
N GLN A 86 -4.76 6.63 -11.04
CA GLN A 86 -4.10 6.80 -9.75
C GLN A 86 -3.72 5.44 -9.16
N ALA A 87 -2.55 5.38 -8.51
CA ALA A 87 -2.04 4.14 -7.94
C ALA A 87 -2.91 3.68 -6.77
N ILE A 88 -3.25 2.40 -6.74
CA ILE A 88 -3.92 1.77 -5.61
C ILE A 88 -2.86 1.48 -4.55
N ARG A 89 -3.12 1.94 -3.32
CA ARG A 89 -2.22 1.76 -2.18
C ARG A 89 -2.71 0.71 -1.20
N ARG A 90 -4.04 0.51 -1.11
CA ARG A 90 -4.65 -0.50 -0.24
C ARG A 90 -6.05 -0.88 -0.69
N PHE A 91 -6.41 -2.14 -0.46
CA PHE A 91 -7.78 -2.63 -0.49
C PHE A 91 -8.18 -3.14 0.90
N GLU A 92 -9.38 -2.78 1.32
CA GLU A 92 -10.08 -3.42 2.42
C GLU A 92 -11.32 -4.11 1.86
N VAL A 93 -11.55 -5.36 2.28
CA VAL A 93 -12.58 -6.23 1.72
C VAL A 93 -13.44 -6.76 2.87
N PHE A 94 -14.73 -6.48 2.81
CA PHE A 94 -15.69 -6.90 3.83
C PHE A 94 -16.87 -7.61 3.16
N PRO A 95 -17.13 -8.89 3.49
CA PRO A 95 -18.36 -9.56 3.05
C PRO A 95 -19.61 -8.85 3.59
N ASP A 96 -20.63 -8.65 2.76
CA ASP A 96 -21.91 -8.04 3.11
C ASP A 96 -23.08 -8.80 2.45
N GLY A 97 -23.43 -9.95 3.02
CA GLY A 97 -24.50 -10.82 2.51
C GLY A 97 -24.21 -11.27 1.07
N PRO A 98 -25.07 -10.95 0.07
CA PRO A 98 -24.86 -11.32 -1.32
C PRO A 98 -23.83 -10.42 -2.05
N ARG A 99 -23.33 -9.38 -1.38
CA ARG A 99 -22.39 -8.39 -1.93
C ARG A 99 -21.09 -8.41 -1.15
N THR A 100 -20.08 -7.75 -1.70
CA THR A 100 -18.81 -7.48 -1.02
C THR A 100 -18.59 -5.98 -1.00
N LEU A 101 -18.37 -5.42 0.18
CA LEU A 101 -17.95 -4.03 0.34
C LEU A 101 -16.44 -3.95 0.16
N TYR A 102 -16.01 -3.27 -0.90
CA TYR A 102 -14.63 -2.89 -1.12
C TYR A 102 -14.43 -1.45 -0.69
N THR A 103 -13.30 -1.19 -0.04
CA THR A 103 -12.78 0.16 0.18
C THR A 103 -11.39 0.22 -0.41
N VAL A 104 -11.24 1.00 -1.48
CA VAL A 104 -9.95 1.23 -2.15
C VAL A 104 -9.37 2.55 -1.67
N ILE A 105 -8.11 2.52 -1.24
CA ILE A 105 -7.31 3.71 -0.94
C ILE A 105 -6.34 3.89 -2.10
N TYR A 106 -6.39 5.05 -2.75
CA TYR A 106 -5.63 5.37 -3.96
C TYR A 106 -5.06 6.78 -3.90
N GLY A 107 -3.99 7.04 -4.65
CA GLY A 107 -3.29 8.32 -4.67
C GLY A 107 -1.81 8.15 -4.99
N ASP A 108 -1.15 9.24 -5.40
CA ASP A 108 0.25 9.21 -5.85
C ASP A 108 1.22 9.20 -4.67
N SER A 109 0.83 9.77 -3.53
CA SER A 109 1.58 9.76 -2.28
C SER A 109 0.67 9.52 -1.07
N ARG A 110 1.26 9.43 0.13
CA ARG A 110 0.48 9.30 1.38
C ARG A 110 -0.30 10.56 1.75
N ARG A 111 0.06 11.73 1.20
CA ARG A 111 -0.54 13.03 1.58
C ARG A 111 -1.80 13.36 0.77
N ASP A 112 -2.02 12.65 -0.33
CA ASP A 112 -3.10 12.81 -1.30
C ASP A 112 -3.92 11.52 -1.44
N GLU A 113 -3.83 10.62 -0.45
CA GLU A 113 -4.65 9.41 -0.42
C GLU A 113 -6.13 9.78 -0.38
N GLN A 114 -6.88 9.19 -1.31
CA GLN A 114 -8.33 9.25 -1.41
C GLN A 114 -8.92 7.87 -1.18
N THR A 115 -10.17 7.85 -0.71
CA THR A 115 -10.88 6.62 -0.40
C THR A 115 -12.14 6.52 -1.23
N LEU A 116 -12.32 5.39 -1.90
CA LEU A 116 -13.56 5.04 -2.59
C LEU A 116 -14.12 3.74 -1.99
N SER A 117 -15.33 3.82 -1.43
CA SER A 117 -16.05 2.66 -0.92
C SER A 117 -17.21 2.30 -1.84
N PHE A 118 -17.31 1.03 -2.22
CA PHE A 118 -18.34 0.54 -3.13
C PHE A 118 -18.71 -0.91 -2.85
N TYR A 119 -19.96 -1.25 -3.15
CA TYR A 119 -20.46 -2.61 -3.14
C TYR A 119 -20.25 -3.24 -4.51
N TYR A 120 -19.72 -4.45 -4.53
CA TYR A 120 -19.70 -5.32 -5.70
C TYR A 120 -20.72 -6.44 -5.52
N HIS A 121 -21.60 -6.62 -6.51
CA HIS A 121 -22.58 -7.69 -6.51
C HIS A 121 -22.13 -8.81 -7.46
N THR A 122 -21.58 -9.90 -6.92
CA THR A 122 -20.97 -10.97 -7.72
C THR A 122 -21.92 -11.60 -8.76
N LYS A 123 -23.20 -11.76 -8.42
CA LYS A 123 -24.19 -12.37 -9.33
C LYS A 123 -24.61 -11.44 -10.49
N GLU A 124 -24.73 -10.15 -10.20
CA GLU A 124 -25.20 -9.16 -11.18
C GLU A 124 -24.03 -8.54 -11.94
N GLN A 125 -22.80 -8.73 -11.45
CA GLN A 125 -21.60 -8.09 -11.95
C GLN A 125 -21.77 -6.57 -12.02
N THR A 126 -22.24 -5.99 -10.92
CA THR A 126 -22.47 -4.56 -10.78
C THR A 126 -21.63 -3.98 -9.64
N ILE A 127 -21.25 -2.72 -9.80
CA ILE A 127 -20.63 -1.91 -8.76
C ILE A 127 -21.60 -0.79 -8.38
N THR A 128 -21.69 -0.47 -7.10
CA THR A 128 -22.50 0.64 -6.60
C THR A 128 -21.75 1.37 -5.50
N PHE A 129 -21.59 2.68 -5.62
CA PHE A 129 -20.87 3.45 -4.61
C PHE A 129 -21.64 3.50 -3.29
N LYS A 130 -20.93 3.37 -2.17
CA LYS A 130 -21.54 3.30 -0.84
C LYS A 130 -22.34 4.57 -0.51
N ASN A 131 -21.92 5.73 -1.00
CA ASN A 131 -22.57 7.03 -0.81
C ASN A 131 -23.59 7.38 -1.92
N GLN A 132 -23.64 6.63 -3.02
CA GLN A 132 -24.48 6.92 -4.19
C GLN A 132 -25.12 5.63 -4.71
N SER A 133 -26.11 5.11 -3.97
CA SER A 133 -26.75 3.82 -4.27
C SER A 133 -27.54 3.78 -5.59
N HIS A 134 -27.94 4.94 -6.10
CA HIS A 134 -28.67 5.07 -7.37
C HIS A 134 -27.76 4.97 -8.59
N LEU A 135 -26.43 5.03 -8.39
CA LEU A 135 -25.44 5.07 -9.44
C LEU A 135 -24.84 3.67 -9.62
N VAL A 136 -25.46 2.91 -10.53
CA VAL A 136 -25.10 1.52 -10.82
C VAL A 136 -24.12 1.50 -11.98
N TRP A 137 -22.98 0.86 -11.75
CA TRP A 137 -21.93 0.65 -12.73
C TRP A 137 -21.97 -0.79 -13.22
N THR A 138 -22.03 -0.97 -14.53
CA THR A 138 -22.01 -2.27 -15.21
C THR A 138 -20.71 -2.43 -15.97
N ARG A 139 -20.24 -3.67 -16.17
CA ARG A 139 -19.06 -3.90 -17.01
C ARG A 139 -19.31 -3.37 -18.42
N LYS A 140 -18.37 -2.58 -18.93
CA LYS A 140 -18.37 -2.17 -20.33
C LYS A 140 -18.20 -3.41 -21.20
N ALA A 141 -19.15 -3.64 -22.09
CA ALA A 141 -19.04 -4.73 -23.05
C ALA A 141 -17.80 -4.49 -23.93
N MET A 142 -16.87 -5.45 -23.95
CA MET A 142 -15.82 -5.47 -24.97
C MET A 142 -16.52 -5.67 -26.32
N GLN A 143 -16.56 -4.65 -27.17
CA GLN A 143 -16.95 -4.86 -28.57
C GLN A 143 -15.89 -5.77 -29.20
N SER A 144 -16.31 -6.94 -29.68
CA SER A 144 -15.47 -7.90 -30.40
C SER A 144 -15.13 -7.42 -31.80
#